data_AF-A0A531MJF0-F1
#
_entry.id   AF-A0A531MJF0-F1
#
_cell.length_a   1.000
_cell.length_b   1.000
_cell.length_c   1.000
_cell.angle_alpha   90.00
_cell.angle_beta   90.00
_cell.angle_gamma   90.00
#
_symmetry.space_group_name_H-M   'P 1'
#
loop_
_entity.id
_entity.type
_entity.pdbx_description
1 polymer ?
#
loop_
_entity_poly.entity_id
_entity_poly.type
_entity_poly.pdbx_seq_one_letter_code
_entity_poly.pdbx_strand_id
1 'polypeptide(L)' 'MHPMPSRIPVSIIIPNYNYARFLERSVDSALGQDHDDVEVIVVDDRSSDGSAAVIESYGDSIRACL' A
#
# COMPACT_ATOMS: atom_id res chain seq x y z
N MET A 1 -17.82 6.93 30.35
CA MET A 1 -16.55 6.43 29.78
C MET A 1 -16.85 5.87 28.40
N HIS A 2 -16.18 6.37 27.36
CA HIS A 2 -16.31 5.82 26.01
C HIS A 2 -15.40 4.58 25.92
N PRO A 3 -15.91 3.39 25.54
CA PRO A 3 -15.03 2.24 25.34
C PRO A 3 -14.05 2.57 24.21
N MET A 4 -12.75 2.45 24.49
CA MET A 4 -11.73 2.55 23.44
C MET A 4 -11.87 1.33 22.54
N PRO A 5 -11.81 1.50 21.20
CA PRO A 5 -11.83 0.37 20.30
C PRO A 5 -10.68 -0.59 20.63
N SER A 6 -10.94 -1.90 20.49
CA SER A 6 -9.97 -2.94 20.84
C SER A 6 -8.67 -2.84 20.04
N ARG A 7 -8.73 -2.25 18.83
CA ARG A 7 -7.62 -1.87 17.95
C ARG A 7 -8.04 -0.69 17.07
N ILE A 8 -7.08 0.15 16.69
CA ILE A 8 -7.30 1.32 15.83
C ILE A 8 -6.92 0.92 14.40
N PRO A 9 -7.82 0.94 13.40
CA PRO A 9 -7.47 0.62 12.02
C PRO A 9 -6.42 1.61 11.47
N VAL A 10 -5.51 1.12 10.62
CA VAL A 10 -4.43 1.92 10.03
C VAL A 10 -4.47 1.83 8.50
N SER A 11 -4.40 2.98 7.84
CA SER A 11 -4.24 3.06 6.38
C SER A 11 -2.81 3.49 6.04
N ILE A 12 -2.09 2.67 5.28
CA ILE A 12 -0.75 2.98 4.78
C ILE A 12 -0.89 3.45 3.33
N ILE A 13 -0.54 4.71 3.08
CA ILE A 13 -0.62 5.32 1.74
C ILE A 13 0.80 5.42 1.17
N ILE A 14 1.02 4.79 0.02
CA ILE A 14 2.29 4.80 -0.71
C ILE A 14 2.10 5.62 -2.00
N PRO A 15 2.50 6.90 -2.00
CA PRO A 15 2.58 7.67 -3.24
C PRO A 15 3.77 7.19 -4.08
N ASN A 16 3.56 7.01 -5.37
CA ASN A 16 4.56 6.50 -6.29
C ASN A 16 4.64 7.36 -7.56
N TYR A 17 5.87 7.67 -8.00
CA TYR A 17 6.16 8.23 -9.32
C TYR A 17 7.55 7.77 -9.78
N ASN A 18 7.60 7.00 -10.86
CA ASN A 18 8.81 6.43 -11.45
C ASN A 18 9.74 5.72 -10.43
N TYR A 19 9.15 4.90 -9.56
CA TYR A 19 9.86 4.24 -8.47
C TYR A 19 9.75 2.70 -8.49
N ALA A 20 9.50 2.12 -9.68
CA ALA A 20 9.28 0.68 -9.86
C ALA A 20 10.34 -0.19 -9.19
N ARG A 21 11.61 0.25 -9.23
CA ARG A 21 12.76 -0.47 -8.67
C ARG A 21 12.61 -0.80 -7.18
N PHE A 22 11.89 0.01 -6.41
CA PHE A 22 11.74 -0.15 -4.96
C PHE A 22 10.30 -0.35 -4.52
N LEU A 23 9.34 -0.20 -5.44
CA LEU A 23 7.93 -0.24 -5.12
C LEU A 23 7.51 -1.58 -4.52
N GLU A 24 7.98 -2.69 -5.08
CA GLU A 24 7.72 -4.05 -4.56
C GLU A 24 8.13 -4.16 -3.07
N ARG A 25 9.38 -3.80 -2.75
CA ARG A 25 9.88 -3.82 -1.37
C ARG A 25 9.06 -2.92 -0.43
N SER A 26 8.61 -1.76 -0.91
CA SER A 26 7.79 -0.85 -0.11
C SER A 26 6.41 -1.44 0.19
N VAL A 27 5.76 -2.04 -0.81
CA VAL A 27 4.45 -2.70 -0.65
C VAL A 27 4.57 -3.93 0.24
N ASP A 28 5.57 -4.79 0.01
CA ASP A 28 5.82 -5.97 0.84
C ASP A 28 6.04 -5.59 2.31
N SER A 29 6.81 -4.52 2.55
CA SER A 29 7.02 -4.01 3.91
C SER A 29 5.72 -3.52 4.55
N ALA A 30 4.83 -2.87 3.80
CA ALA A 30 3.55 -2.38 4.31
C ALA A 30 2.54 -3.51 4.56
N LEU A 31 2.55 -4.55 3.74
CA LEU A 31 1.73 -5.75 3.94
C LEU A 31 2.25 -6.63 5.08
N GLY A 32 3.56 -6.59 5.35
CA GLY A 32 4.21 -7.38 6.40
C GLY A 32 4.13 -6.78 7.81
N GLN A 33 3.26 -5.80 8.07
CA GLN A 33 3.10 -5.24 9.42
C GLN A 33 2.47 -6.27 10.38
N ASP A 34 2.86 -6.22 11.65
CA ASP A 34 2.33 -7.05 12.74
C ASP A 34 1.00 -6.51 13.32
N HIS A 35 0.42 -5.49 12.68
CA HIS A 35 -0.85 -4.90 13.05
C HIS A 35 -2.02 -5.56 12.27
N ASP A 36 -2.82 -6.41 12.91
CA ASP A 36 -4.02 -7.11 12.37
C ASP A 36 -5.10 -6.31 11.60
N ASP A 37 -5.02 -4.98 11.42
CA ASP A 37 -6.06 -4.15 10.78
C ASP A 37 -5.41 -3.00 10.01
N VAL A 38 -4.77 -3.40 8.90
CA VAL A 38 -4.03 -2.51 7.99
C VAL A 38 -4.64 -2.63 6.60
N GLU A 39 -4.90 -1.49 5.96
CA GLU A 39 -5.08 -1.40 4.52
C GLU A 39 -3.86 -0.73 3.87
N VAL A 40 -3.46 -1.21 2.69
CA VAL A 40 -2.38 -0.62 1.91
C VAL A 40 -2.96 -0.03 0.63
N ILE A 41 -2.72 1.26 0.42
CA ILE A 41 -3.20 2.02 -0.73
C ILE A 41 -1.99 2.54 -1.50
N VAL A 42 -1.87 2.17 -2.77
CA VAL A 42 -0.81 2.68 -3.65
C VAL A 42 -1.41 3.67 -4.64
N VAL A 43 -0.86 4.88 -4.67
CA VAL A 43 -1.29 5.96 -5.56
C VAL A 43 -0.15 6.26 -6.53
N ASP A 44 -0.35 5.95 -7.81
CA ASP A 44 0.59 6.27 -8.88
C ASP A 44 0.27 7.62 -9.51
N ASP A 45 1.27 8.50 -9.60
CA ASP A 45 1.14 9.82 -10.26
C ASP A 45 1.50 9.74 -11.75
N ARG A 46 0.89 8.77 -12.45
CA ARG A 46 1.17 8.45 -13.86
C ARG A 46 2.64 8.22 -14.16
N SER A 47 3.22 7.22 -13.51
CA SER A 47 4.56 6.76 -13.81
C SER A 47 4.69 6.34 -15.28
N SER A 48 5.86 6.62 -15.86
CA SER A 48 6.25 6.19 -17.21
C SER A 48 7.22 5.01 -17.20
N ASP A 49 7.50 4.44 -16.03
CA ASP A 49 8.34 3.27 -15.83
C ASP A 49 7.51 2.00 -15.60
N GLY A 50 8.12 0.95 -15.04
CA GLY A 50 7.45 -0.32 -14.74
C GLY A 50 6.50 -0.30 -13.53
N SER A 51 6.19 0.85 -12.94
CA SER A 51 5.45 0.91 -11.67
C SER A 51 4.05 0.32 -11.78
N ALA A 52 3.32 0.60 -12.86
CA ALA A 52 1.96 0.07 -13.06
C ALA A 52 1.94 -1.46 -13.03
N ALA A 53 2.90 -2.12 -13.71
CA ALA A 53 3.02 -3.58 -13.71
C ALA A 53 3.31 -4.15 -12.31
N VAL A 54 4.14 -3.45 -11.52
CA VAL A 54 4.39 -3.83 -10.12
C VAL A 54 3.12 -3.69 -9.29
N ILE A 55 2.41 -2.57 -9.39
CA ILE A 55 1.14 -2.33 -8.66
C ILE A 55 0.09 -3.40 -9.02
N GLU A 56 -0.09 -3.67 -10.30
CA GLU A 56 -1.05 -4.67 -10.79
C GLU A 56 -0.74 -6.09 -10.29
N SER A 57 0.54 -6.41 -10.06
CA SER A 57 0.95 -7.75 -9.59
C SER A 57 0.45 -8.10 -8.19
N TYR A 58 0.10 -7.11 -7.35
CA TYR A 58 -0.42 -7.33 -6.00
C TYR A 58 -1.92 -7.68 -5.96
N GLY A 59 -2.65 -7.45 -7.05
CA GLY A 59 -4.09 -7.74 -7.12
C GLY A 59 -4.88 -7.15 -5.95
N ASP A 60 -5.74 -7.97 -5.35
CA ASP A 60 -6.62 -7.58 -4.24
C ASP A 60 -5.89 -7.40 -2.89
N SER A 61 -4.58 -7.66 -2.83
CA SER A 61 -3.78 -7.45 -1.61
C SER A 61 -3.62 -5.97 -1.27
N ILE A 62 -3.79 -5.09 -2.25
CA ILE A 62 -3.71 -3.64 -2.09
C ILE A 62 -4.90 -2.96 -2.77
N ARG A 63 -5.12 -1.70 -2.41
CA ARG A 63 -5.96 -0.80 -3.20
C ARG A 63 -5.08 0.04 -4.13
N ALA A 64 -5.22 -0.19 -5.43
CA ALA A 64 -4.48 0.54 -6.46
C ALA A 64 -5.27 1.77 -6.98
N CYS A 65 -4.59 2.91 -7.07
CA CYS A 65 -5.02 4.11 -7.76
C CYS A 65 -3.96 4.46 -8.81
N LEU A 66 -4.20 4.09 -10.08
CA LEU A 66 -3.28 4.32 -11.20
C LEU A 66 -3.53 5.64 -11.94
#